data_AF-A0A7Z9ZHX6-F1
#
_entry.id   AF-A0A7Z9ZHX6-F1
#
_cell.length_a   1.000
_cell.length_b   1.000
_cell.length_c   1.000
_cell.angle_alpha   90.00
_cell.angle_beta   90.00
_cell.angle_gamma   90.00
#
_symmetry.space_group_name_H-M   'P 1'
#
loop_
_entity.id
_entity.type
_entity.pdbx_description
1 polymer ?
#
loop_
_entity_poly.entity_id
_entity_poly.type
_entity_poly.pdbx_seq_one_letter_code
_entity_poly.pdbx_strand_id
1 'polypeptide(L)'
;WAGGPGLVEPVPEVFDRLAALCDQVHGALDGYDMLPEVHGRSLRELASKLRTWRDYAQTVAEGGWLSAEEQGDIHRVGLWLLGFFAEGWGVEEKSPLLVADVASDSNTARVLHEGTGHFNPLIVVYTPPGGEPIAGIGYVFSHYEFVEPNWNRLNDAEWALRLGENPPPRPPWALSLLPLDGSKYPFTCYLPMVAGGE
;
A
#
# COMPACT_ATOMS: atom_id res chain seq x y z
N TRP A 1 -12.66 14.43 -10.17
CA TRP A 1 -13.26 13.70 -9.04
C TRP A 1 -13.45 12.27 -9.46
N ALA A 2 -13.06 11.30 -8.62
CA ALA A 2 -13.52 9.92 -8.80
C ALA A 2 -15.05 9.89 -8.66
N GLY A 3 -15.70 9.01 -9.41
CA GLY A 3 -17.15 8.86 -9.41
C GLY A 3 -17.54 7.38 -9.32
N GLY A 4 -18.79 7.13 -8.96
CA GLY A 4 -19.26 5.80 -8.60
C GLY A 4 -19.00 5.49 -7.12
N PRO A 5 -19.39 4.31 -6.63
CA PRO A 5 -19.00 3.85 -5.30
C PRO A 5 -17.49 3.63 -5.21
N GLY A 6 -16.92 3.91 -4.03
CA GLY A 6 -15.58 3.53 -3.63
C GLY A 6 -15.61 2.28 -2.76
N LEU A 7 -14.51 1.53 -2.79
CA LEU A 7 -14.29 0.32 -2.01
C LEU A 7 -13.27 0.59 -0.90
N VAL A 8 -13.45 -0.05 0.25
CA VAL A 8 -12.45 -0.16 1.32
C VAL A 8 -12.19 -1.64 1.58
N GLU A 9 -10.95 -1.98 1.95
CA GLU A 9 -10.58 -3.35 2.34
C GLU A 9 -11.46 -3.80 3.53
N PRO A 10 -12.21 -4.93 3.45
CA PRO A 10 -13.13 -5.36 4.50
C PRO A 10 -12.42 -6.11 5.66
N VAL A 11 -11.19 -5.73 6.01
CA VAL A 11 -10.42 -6.31 7.13
C VAL A 11 -10.10 -5.21 8.15
N PRO A 12 -11.01 -4.93 9.10
CA PRO A 12 -10.86 -3.85 10.08
C PRO A 12 -9.59 -3.96 10.91
N GLU A 13 -9.15 -5.18 11.24
CA GLU A 13 -7.99 -5.45 12.08
C GLU A 13 -6.69 -4.94 11.45
N VAL A 14 -6.60 -4.89 10.12
CA VAL A 14 -5.43 -4.32 9.43
C VAL A 14 -5.28 -2.85 9.77
N PHE A 15 -6.36 -2.08 9.63
CA PHE A 15 -6.37 -0.65 9.91
C PHE A 15 -6.16 -0.37 11.40
N ASP A 16 -6.79 -1.14 12.29
CA ASP A 16 -6.65 -0.98 13.73
C ASP A 16 -5.20 -1.22 14.19
N ARG A 17 -4.57 -2.29 13.70
CA ARG A 17 -3.16 -2.59 14.02
C ARG A 17 -2.20 -1.54 13.49
N LEU A 18 -2.43 -1.01 12.28
CA LEU A 18 -1.63 0.08 11.74
C LEU A 18 -1.80 1.37 12.54
N ALA A 19 -3.02 1.69 12.98
CA ALA A 19 -3.27 2.85 13.82
C ALA A 19 -2.56 2.71 15.18
N ALA A 20 -2.68 1.53 15.80
CA ALA A 20 -2.00 1.22 17.05
C ALA A 20 -0.47 1.29 16.92
N LEU A 21 0.10 0.84 15.78
CA LEU A 21 1.52 0.99 15.49
C LEU A 21 1.93 2.46 15.43
N CYS A 22 1.15 3.32 14.76
CA CYS A 22 1.42 4.76 14.72
C CYS A 22 1.44 5.38 16.13
N ASP A 23 0.48 5.02 16.97
CA ASP A 23 0.41 5.50 18.35
C ASP A 23 1.58 5.00 19.20
N GLN A 24 1.99 3.75 19.03
CA GLN A 24 3.13 3.17 19.74
C GLN A 24 4.45 3.83 19.34
N VAL A 25 4.67 4.04 18.03
CA VAL A 25 5.87 4.73 17.52
C VAL A 25 5.89 6.17 18.02
N HIS A 26 4.74 6.87 17.97
CA HIS A 26 4.63 8.22 18.51
C HIS A 26 4.98 8.26 20.00
N GLY A 27 4.31 7.43 20.82
CA GLY A 27 4.51 7.42 22.27
C GLY A 27 5.94 7.05 22.68
N ALA A 28 6.56 6.10 21.96
CA ALA A 28 7.95 5.71 22.21
C ALA A 28 8.92 6.85 21.90
N LEU A 29 8.86 7.44 20.70
CA LEU A 29 9.81 8.48 20.30
C LEU A 29 9.61 9.78 21.09
N ASP A 30 8.36 10.16 21.38
CA ASP A 30 8.02 11.32 22.21
C ASP A 30 8.55 11.16 23.64
N GLY A 31 8.40 9.96 24.22
CA GLY A 31 8.91 9.63 25.55
C GLY A 31 10.45 9.73 25.68
N TYR A 32 11.18 9.67 24.57
CA TYR A 32 12.63 9.88 24.51
C TYR A 32 13.05 11.28 24.03
N ASP A 33 12.12 12.20 23.80
CA ASP A 33 12.37 13.52 23.19
C ASP A 33 13.07 13.38 21.81
N MET A 34 12.72 12.33 21.07
CA MET A 34 13.29 11.98 19.77
C MET A 34 12.29 12.15 18.62
N LEU A 35 11.09 12.67 18.88
CA LEU A 35 10.03 12.81 17.88
C LEU A 35 9.97 14.24 17.32
N PRO A 36 10.41 14.48 16.06
CA PRO A 36 10.24 15.78 15.45
C PRO A 36 8.76 16.13 15.29
N GLU A 37 8.39 17.40 15.48
CA GLU A 37 7.00 17.86 15.50
C GLU A 37 6.20 17.42 14.27
N VAL A 38 6.77 17.59 13.07
CA VAL A 38 6.13 17.21 11.80
C VAL A 38 5.82 15.71 11.77
N HIS A 39 6.76 14.87 12.19
CA HIS A 39 6.56 13.42 12.21
C HIS A 39 5.53 13.01 13.27
N GLY A 40 5.54 13.65 14.45
CA GLY A 40 4.52 13.41 15.47
C GLY A 40 3.11 13.83 15.03
N ARG A 41 2.99 14.93 14.29
CA ARG A 41 1.73 15.33 13.65
C ARG A 41 1.28 14.29 12.62
N SER A 42 2.16 13.92 11.68
CA SER A 42 1.83 12.95 10.63
C SER A 42 1.47 11.57 11.18
N LEU A 43 2.14 11.08 12.23
CA LEU A 43 1.75 9.83 12.90
C LEU A 43 0.33 9.90 13.47
N ARG A 44 -0.03 11.01 14.11
CA ARG A 44 -1.40 11.21 14.65
C ARG A 44 -2.44 11.35 13.55
N GLU A 45 -2.13 12.10 12.49
CA GLU A 45 -3.02 12.24 11.33
C GLU A 45 -3.26 10.90 10.62
N LEU A 46 -2.20 10.11 10.43
CA LEU A 46 -2.29 8.77 9.86
C LEU A 46 -3.08 7.82 10.77
N ALA A 47 -2.80 7.80 12.07
CA ALA A 47 -3.53 6.98 13.04
C ALA A 47 -5.03 7.31 13.03
N SER A 48 -5.38 8.60 13.01
CA SER A 48 -6.76 9.06 12.90
C SER A 48 -7.44 8.57 11.62
N LYS A 49 -6.77 8.73 10.47
CA LYS A 49 -7.31 8.30 9.18
C LYS A 49 -7.49 6.79 9.09
N LEU A 50 -6.54 6.02 9.64
CA LEU A 50 -6.64 4.56 9.73
C LEU A 50 -7.83 4.13 10.59
N ARG A 51 -8.10 4.79 11.72
CA ARG A 51 -9.29 4.50 12.55
C ARG A 51 -10.59 4.80 11.81
N THR A 52 -10.63 5.86 10.99
CA THR A 52 -11.76 6.13 10.09
C THR A 52 -11.96 5.01 9.08
N TRP A 53 -10.90 4.56 8.41
CA TRP A 53 -11.00 3.44 7.46
C TRP A 53 -11.32 2.11 8.13
N ARG A 54 -10.90 1.91 9.38
CA ARG A 54 -11.31 0.77 10.23
C ARG A 54 -12.82 0.76 10.42
N ASP A 55 -13.44 1.91 10.70
CA ASP A 55 -14.90 2.02 10.87
C ASP A 55 -15.61 1.70 9.55
N TYR A 56 -15.09 2.19 8.42
CA TYR A 56 -15.63 1.86 7.10
C TYR A 56 -15.50 0.37 6.78
N ALA A 57 -14.35 -0.22 7.06
CA ALA A 57 -14.09 -1.64 6.88
C ALA A 57 -15.04 -2.49 7.73
N GLN A 58 -15.34 -2.06 8.96
CA GLN A 58 -16.28 -2.73 9.85
C GLN A 58 -17.69 -2.73 9.24
N THR A 59 -18.17 -1.58 8.76
CA THR A 59 -19.45 -1.46 8.07
C THR A 59 -19.55 -2.43 6.90
N VAL A 60 -18.51 -2.52 6.06
CA VAL A 60 -18.50 -3.43 4.90
C VAL A 60 -18.41 -4.89 5.34
N ALA A 61 -17.61 -5.22 6.35
CA ALA A 61 -17.47 -6.58 6.89
C ALA A 61 -18.78 -7.11 7.49
N GLU A 62 -19.63 -6.23 8.02
CA GLU A 62 -20.96 -6.55 8.53
C GLU A 62 -22.03 -6.68 7.42
N GLY A 63 -21.63 -6.59 6.14
CA GLY A 63 -22.52 -6.63 4.98
C GLY A 63 -23.21 -5.30 4.69
N GLY A 64 -22.81 -4.23 5.37
CA GLY A 64 -23.28 -2.87 5.13
C GLY A 64 -22.60 -2.20 3.93
N TRP A 65 -23.01 -0.97 3.66
CA TRP A 65 -22.41 -0.13 2.63
C TRP A 65 -22.13 1.26 3.17
N LEU A 66 -21.08 1.89 2.66
CA LEU A 66 -20.71 3.25 3.07
C LEU A 66 -21.79 4.24 2.66
N SER A 67 -22.13 5.14 3.59
CA SER A 67 -23.01 6.28 3.38
C SER A 67 -22.43 7.28 2.35
N ALA A 68 -23.26 8.21 1.88
CA ALA A 68 -22.83 9.23 0.91
C ALA A 68 -21.68 10.11 1.45
N GLU A 69 -21.64 10.35 2.76
CA GLU A 69 -20.57 11.12 3.41
C GLU A 69 -19.25 10.33 3.40
N GLU A 70 -19.29 9.07 3.81
CA GLU A 70 -18.13 8.17 3.84
C GLU A 70 -17.58 7.90 2.43
N GLN A 71 -18.48 7.75 1.45
CA GLN A 71 -18.11 7.69 0.03
C GLN A 71 -17.41 8.98 -0.43
N GLY A 72 -17.90 10.15 0.01
CA GLY A 72 -17.25 11.43 -0.23
C GLY A 72 -15.84 11.50 0.36
N ASP A 73 -15.62 10.91 1.53
CA ASP A 73 -14.29 10.82 2.15
C ASP A 73 -13.35 9.87 1.38
N ILE A 74 -13.82 8.70 0.96
CA ILE A 74 -13.06 7.75 0.12
C ILE A 74 -12.60 8.42 -1.18
N HIS A 75 -13.48 9.17 -1.86
CA HIS A 75 -13.09 9.89 -3.09
C HIS A 75 -12.10 11.02 -2.88
N ARG A 76 -11.90 11.46 -1.64
CA ARG A 76 -10.97 12.55 -1.28
C ARG A 76 -9.64 12.06 -0.73
N VAL A 77 -9.39 10.75 -0.69
CA VAL A 77 -8.12 10.19 -0.22
C VAL A 77 -6.91 10.79 -0.96
N GLY A 78 -7.01 11.00 -2.28
CA GLY A 78 -5.93 11.67 -3.03
C GLY A 78 -5.65 13.11 -2.58
N LEU A 79 -6.69 13.87 -2.21
CA LEU A 79 -6.51 15.22 -1.66
C LEU A 79 -5.96 15.18 -0.24
N TRP A 80 -6.35 14.16 0.54
CA TRP A 80 -5.78 13.93 1.86
C TRP A 80 -4.28 13.60 1.76
N LEU A 81 -3.87 12.71 0.85
CA LEU A 81 -2.46 12.38 0.59
C LEU A 81 -1.66 13.62 0.16
N LEU A 82 -2.22 14.46 -0.71
CA LEU A 82 -1.59 15.72 -1.12
C LEU A 82 -1.31 16.64 0.08
N GLY A 83 -2.23 16.71 1.04
CA GLY A 83 -2.02 17.45 2.29
C GLY A 83 -1.03 16.78 3.23
N PHE A 84 -1.07 15.45 3.32
CA PHE A 84 -0.21 14.64 4.18
C PHE A 84 1.28 14.76 3.80
N PHE A 85 1.56 14.95 2.50
CA PHE A 85 2.91 15.13 1.96
C PHE A 85 3.24 16.60 1.60
N ALA A 86 2.42 17.56 2.02
CA ALA A 86 2.62 18.96 1.64
C ALA A 86 3.89 19.56 2.29
N GLU A 87 4.74 20.20 1.48
CA GLU A 87 5.96 20.86 1.96
C GLU A 87 5.66 21.89 3.07
N GLY A 88 6.42 21.84 4.16
CA GLY A 88 6.27 22.75 5.31
C GLY A 88 5.09 22.43 6.25
N TRP A 89 4.25 21.45 5.91
CA TRP A 89 3.16 20.99 6.78
C TRP A 89 3.25 19.50 7.11
N GLY A 90 3.39 18.68 6.07
CA GLY A 90 3.45 17.23 6.10
C GLY A 90 4.86 16.67 6.03
N VAL A 91 4.96 15.35 5.93
CA VAL A 91 6.24 14.65 5.73
C VAL A 91 6.68 14.75 4.27
N GLU A 92 7.98 14.81 4.02
CA GLU A 92 8.51 14.81 2.66
C GLU A 92 8.14 13.51 1.93
N GLU A 93 7.57 13.64 0.73
CA GLU A 93 7.33 12.50 -0.14
C GLU A 93 8.67 11.90 -0.59
N LYS A 94 8.88 10.63 -0.29
CA LYS A 94 10.08 9.89 -0.72
C LYS A 94 9.76 8.98 -1.90
N SER A 95 10.80 8.66 -2.67
CA SER A 95 10.71 7.67 -3.74
C SER A 95 10.10 6.36 -3.19
N PRO A 96 9.11 5.78 -3.88
CA PRO A 96 8.57 4.47 -3.53
C PRO A 96 9.48 3.30 -3.93
N LEU A 97 10.61 3.58 -4.59
CA LEU A 97 11.57 2.59 -5.06
C LEU A 97 12.55 2.29 -3.91
N LEU A 98 12.15 1.39 -3.02
CA LEU A 98 12.90 1.03 -1.82
C LEU A 98 13.48 -0.37 -1.95
N VAL A 99 14.65 -0.59 -1.38
CA VAL A 99 15.27 -1.91 -1.28
C VAL A 99 15.79 -2.14 0.13
N ALA A 100 15.67 -3.37 0.61
CA ALA A 100 16.29 -3.81 1.85
C ALA A 100 16.96 -5.17 1.64
N ASP A 101 18.11 -5.38 2.27
CA ASP A 101 18.58 -6.73 2.51
C ASP A 101 17.77 -7.37 3.65
N VAL A 102 17.35 -8.62 3.46
CA VAL A 102 16.48 -9.33 4.42
C VAL A 102 17.14 -10.59 4.98
N ALA A 103 18.11 -11.16 4.27
CA ALA A 103 18.88 -12.31 4.75
C ALA A 103 20.28 -12.34 4.15
N SER A 104 21.22 -12.96 4.86
CA SER A 104 22.60 -13.15 4.39
C SER A 104 23.08 -14.58 4.62
N ASP A 105 23.67 -15.20 3.61
CA ASP A 105 24.35 -16.48 3.70
C ASP A 105 25.87 -16.27 3.82
N SER A 106 26.39 -16.51 5.02
CA SER A 106 27.82 -16.34 5.33
C SER A 106 28.75 -17.35 4.67
N ASN A 107 28.24 -18.52 4.26
CA ASN A 107 29.06 -19.53 3.60
C ASN A 107 29.34 -19.18 2.15
N THR A 108 28.39 -18.49 1.50
CA THR A 108 28.47 -18.15 0.07
C THR A 108 28.62 -16.66 -0.20
N ALA A 109 28.65 -15.84 0.85
CA ALA A 109 28.66 -14.37 0.77
C ALA A 109 27.49 -13.81 -0.05
N ARG A 110 26.33 -14.46 -0.01
CA ARG A 110 25.13 -14.04 -0.74
C ARG A 110 24.18 -13.25 0.15
N VAL A 111 23.53 -12.24 -0.41
CA VAL A 111 22.58 -11.37 0.30
C VAL A 111 21.25 -11.39 -0.45
N LEU A 112 20.19 -11.83 0.24
CA LEU A 112 18.83 -11.76 -0.26
C LEU A 112 18.28 -10.36 -0.03
N HIS A 113 17.73 -9.77 -1.08
CA HIS A 113 17.08 -8.47 -1.06
C HIS A 113 15.60 -8.60 -1.38
N GLU A 114 14.81 -7.74 -0.76
CA GLU A 114 13.43 -7.44 -1.15
C GLU A 114 13.34 -5.97 -1.55
N GLY A 115 12.58 -5.67 -2.59
CA GLY A 115 12.44 -4.31 -3.08
C GLY A 115 11.07 -4.01 -3.66
N THR A 116 10.62 -2.77 -3.46
CA THR A 116 9.47 -2.19 -4.13
C THR A 116 9.92 -1.43 -5.37
N GLY A 117 9.15 -1.51 -6.44
CA GLY A 117 9.37 -0.73 -7.66
C GLY A 117 8.17 0.11 -8.04
N HIS A 118 8.08 0.42 -9.34
CA HIS A 118 7.00 1.21 -9.91
C HIS A 118 5.61 0.66 -9.57
N PHE A 119 4.61 1.53 -9.59
CA PHE A 119 3.22 1.15 -9.36
C PHE A 119 2.67 0.30 -10.51
N ASN A 120 1.98 -0.77 -10.15
CA ASN A 120 1.12 -1.53 -11.05
C ASN A 120 -0.34 -1.09 -10.84
N PRO A 121 -1.13 -0.95 -11.92
CA PRO A 121 -2.57 -0.75 -11.78
C PRO A 121 -3.22 -1.99 -11.17
N LEU A 122 -4.04 -1.79 -10.15
CA LEU A 122 -4.93 -2.79 -9.57
C LEU A 122 -6.35 -2.50 -10.06
N ILE A 123 -6.98 -3.46 -10.73
CA ILE A 123 -8.38 -3.38 -11.10
C ILE A 123 -9.17 -4.30 -10.18
N VAL A 124 -10.14 -3.75 -9.46
CA VAL A 124 -11.04 -4.51 -8.61
C VAL A 124 -12.43 -4.48 -9.23
N VAL A 125 -12.95 -5.63 -9.64
CA VAL A 125 -14.31 -5.74 -10.16
C VAL A 125 -15.24 -6.16 -9.04
N TYR A 126 -16.26 -5.36 -8.76
CA TYR A 126 -17.20 -5.61 -7.67
C TYR A 126 -18.59 -5.07 -8.01
N THR A 127 -19.61 -5.57 -7.33
CA THR A 127 -21.00 -5.18 -7.54
C THR A 127 -21.50 -4.38 -6.34
N PRO A 128 -21.82 -3.08 -6.49
CA PRO A 128 -22.42 -2.29 -5.44
C PRO A 128 -23.84 -2.80 -5.11
N PRO A 129 -24.38 -2.50 -3.91
CA PRO A 129 -25.72 -2.90 -3.53
C PRO A 129 -26.77 -2.42 -4.54
N GLY A 130 -27.53 -3.37 -5.11
CA GLY A 130 -28.57 -3.09 -6.09
C GLY A 130 -28.08 -2.53 -7.44
N GLY A 131 -26.78 -2.59 -7.71
CA GLY A 131 -26.16 -2.09 -8.94
C GLY A 131 -25.68 -3.19 -9.87
N GLU A 132 -25.14 -2.77 -11.01
CA GLU A 132 -24.40 -3.62 -11.95
C GLU A 132 -22.91 -3.70 -11.54
N PRO A 133 -22.17 -4.74 -11.96
CA PRO A 133 -20.74 -4.81 -11.73
C PRO A 133 -20.00 -3.57 -12.26
N ILE A 134 -19.11 -3.01 -11.44
CA ILE A 134 -18.23 -1.89 -11.79
C ILE A 134 -16.76 -2.27 -11.55
N ALA A 135 -15.85 -1.48 -12.12
CA ALA A 135 -14.41 -1.62 -11.92
C ALA A 135 -13.85 -0.41 -11.15
N GLY A 136 -13.28 -0.67 -9.98
CA GLY A 136 -12.42 0.28 -9.28
C GLY A 136 -10.99 0.16 -9.76
N ILE A 137 -10.29 1.29 -9.94
CA ILE A 137 -8.88 1.31 -10.35
C ILE A 137 -8.07 1.97 -9.25
N GLY A 138 -7.09 1.24 -8.73
CA GLY A 138 -6.09 1.70 -7.78
C GLY A 138 -4.68 1.37 -8.25
N TYR A 139 -3.71 1.54 -7.37
CA TYR A 139 -2.32 1.23 -7.62
C TYR A 139 -1.74 0.41 -6.48
N VAL A 140 -0.89 -0.55 -6.81
CA VAL A 140 -0.10 -1.33 -5.85
C VAL A 140 1.37 -1.23 -6.20
N PHE A 141 2.24 -1.33 -5.20
CA PHE A 141 3.68 -1.45 -5.48
C PHE A 141 3.96 -2.75 -6.21
N SER A 142 5.01 -2.71 -7.01
CA SER A 142 5.50 -3.91 -7.64
C SER A 142 6.64 -4.50 -6.80
N HIS A 143 6.59 -5.82 -6.55
CA HIS A 143 7.49 -6.51 -5.61
C HIS A 143 8.62 -7.27 -6.32
N TYR A 144 9.79 -7.30 -5.72
CA TYR A 144 10.99 -7.98 -6.22
C TYR A 144 11.72 -8.71 -5.10
N GLU A 145 12.23 -9.89 -5.42
CA GLU A 145 13.10 -10.70 -4.56
C GLU A 145 14.29 -11.16 -5.39
N PHE A 146 15.51 -10.85 -4.96
CA PHE A 146 16.71 -11.20 -5.70
C PHE A 146 17.92 -11.36 -4.79
N VAL A 147 18.89 -12.15 -5.27
CA VAL A 147 20.11 -12.45 -4.52
C VAL A 147 21.30 -11.74 -5.17
N GLU A 148 22.08 -11.07 -4.34
CA GLU A 148 23.33 -10.46 -4.71
C GLU A 148 24.53 -11.26 -4.16
N PRO A 149 25.60 -11.43 -4.95
CA PRO A 149 26.82 -12.08 -4.48
C PRO A 149 27.74 -11.11 -3.72
N ASN A 150 28.83 -11.65 -3.16
CA ASN A 150 29.96 -10.88 -2.64
C ASN A 150 29.62 -9.84 -1.58
N TRP A 151 28.65 -10.12 -0.71
CA TRP A 151 28.16 -9.18 0.31
C TRP A 151 27.64 -7.85 -0.27
N ASN A 152 27.30 -7.82 -1.56
CA ASN A 152 26.79 -6.62 -2.19
C ASN A 152 25.41 -6.26 -1.60
N ARG A 153 25.29 -5.05 -1.05
CA ARG A 153 24.09 -4.52 -0.41
C ARG A 153 23.67 -3.28 -1.16
N LEU A 154 22.52 -3.35 -1.84
CA LEU A 154 22.04 -2.22 -2.62
C LEU A 154 21.45 -1.16 -1.70
N ASN A 155 21.68 0.10 -2.05
CA ASN A 155 20.89 1.22 -1.55
C ASN A 155 19.76 1.60 -2.53
N ASP A 156 18.83 2.46 -2.09
CA ASP A 156 17.67 2.87 -2.88
C ASP A 156 18.03 3.56 -4.21
N ALA A 157 19.16 4.28 -4.28
CA ALA A 157 19.60 4.94 -5.52
C ALA A 157 20.12 3.94 -6.55
N GLU A 158 20.93 2.96 -6.11
CA GLU A 158 21.39 1.85 -6.95
C GLU A 158 20.21 0.99 -7.41
N TRP A 159 19.23 0.79 -6.53
CA TRP A 159 18.00 0.07 -6.85
C TRP A 159 17.16 0.78 -7.90
N ALA A 160 16.95 2.10 -7.76
CA ALA A 160 16.24 2.89 -8.75
C ALA A 160 16.90 2.83 -10.13
N LEU A 161 18.24 2.89 -10.19
CA LEU A 161 18.99 2.73 -11.45
C LEU A 161 18.76 1.33 -12.05
N ARG A 162 18.89 0.28 -11.23
CA ARG A 162 18.69 -1.10 -11.68
C ARG A 162 17.29 -1.35 -12.25
N LEU A 163 16.26 -0.77 -11.64
CA LEU A 163 14.89 -0.86 -12.14
C LEU A 163 14.72 -0.23 -13.53
N GLY A 164 15.52 0.78 -13.87
CA GLY A 164 15.52 1.43 -15.18
C GLY A 164 16.31 0.68 -16.27
N GLU A 165 17.31 -0.09 -15.89
CA GLU A 165 18.23 -0.76 -16.83
C GLU A 165 17.95 -2.25 -17.00
N ASN A 166 17.93 -2.99 -15.91
CA ASN A 166 17.81 -4.45 -15.91
C ASN A 166 17.16 -4.93 -14.60
N PRO A 167 15.83 -4.74 -14.45
CA PRO A 167 15.11 -5.16 -13.26
C PRO A 167 15.20 -6.70 -13.12
N PRO A 168 15.36 -7.22 -11.88
CA PRO A 168 15.23 -8.65 -11.62
C PRO A 168 13.85 -9.17 -12.07
N PRO A 169 13.72 -10.48 -12.37
CA PRO A 169 12.42 -11.07 -12.61
C PRO A 169 11.53 -10.94 -11.36
N ARG A 170 10.22 -10.93 -11.58
CA ARG A 170 9.24 -11.00 -10.50
C ARG A 170 9.34 -12.34 -9.79
N PRO A 171 9.13 -12.40 -8.46
CA PRO A 171 9.20 -13.66 -7.75
C PRO A 171 8.12 -14.61 -8.27
N PRO A 172 8.40 -15.93 -8.40
CA PRO A 172 7.49 -16.88 -9.03
C PRO A 172 6.08 -16.91 -8.42
N TRP A 173 5.97 -16.71 -7.12
CA TRP A 173 4.69 -16.70 -6.41
C TRP A 173 3.79 -15.53 -6.84
N ALA A 174 4.38 -14.39 -7.20
CA ALA A 174 3.64 -13.19 -7.61
C ALA A 174 3.15 -13.25 -9.06
N LEU A 175 3.65 -14.17 -9.88
CA LEU A 175 3.28 -14.27 -11.29
C LEU A 175 1.78 -14.55 -11.50
N SER A 176 1.15 -15.28 -10.58
CA SER A 176 -0.30 -15.54 -10.61
C SER A 176 -1.15 -14.30 -10.36
N LEU A 177 -0.55 -13.26 -9.76
CA LEU A 177 -1.17 -11.98 -9.47
C LEU A 177 -0.84 -10.92 -10.55
N LEU A 178 -0.07 -11.29 -11.56
CA LEU A 178 0.29 -10.40 -12.65
C LEU A 178 -0.49 -10.75 -13.92
N PRO A 179 -0.75 -9.77 -14.79
CA PRO A 179 -1.36 -10.06 -16.08
C PRO A 179 -0.45 -10.98 -16.88
N LEU A 180 -1.03 -11.94 -17.60
CA LEU A 180 -0.29 -12.83 -18.48
C LEU A 180 0.44 -12.03 -19.58
N ASP A 181 1.68 -12.40 -19.86
CA ASP A 181 2.49 -11.84 -20.94
C ASP A 181 1.75 -11.97 -22.29
N GLY A 182 1.70 -10.88 -23.05
CA GLY A 182 1.03 -10.80 -24.36
C GLY A 182 -0.39 -10.21 -24.34
N SER A 183 -0.92 -9.83 -23.17
CA SER A 183 -2.14 -9.02 -23.12
C SER A 183 -1.85 -7.59 -23.58
N LYS A 184 -2.64 -7.06 -24.53
CA LYS A 184 -2.56 -5.66 -24.99
C LYS A 184 -2.80 -4.62 -23.87
N TYR A 185 -3.20 -5.10 -22.69
CA TYR A 185 -3.67 -4.36 -21.55
C TYR A 185 -3.27 -5.12 -20.28
N PRO A 186 -2.09 -4.86 -19.70
CA PRO A 186 -1.59 -5.57 -18.54
C PRO A 186 -2.33 -5.11 -17.28
N PHE A 187 -3.49 -5.70 -17.01
CA PHE A 187 -4.25 -5.42 -15.79
C PHE A 187 -4.51 -6.70 -14.99
N THR A 188 -4.22 -6.65 -13.69
CA THR A 188 -4.63 -7.67 -12.75
C THR A 188 -6.06 -7.39 -12.30
N CYS A 189 -6.96 -8.35 -12.52
CA CYS A 189 -8.33 -8.30 -12.02
C CYS A 189 -8.37 -9.01 -10.65
N TYR A 190 -8.68 -8.26 -9.60
CA TYR A 190 -9.01 -8.81 -8.30
C TYR A 190 -10.53 -8.91 -8.18
N LEU A 191 -11.02 -10.11 -7.91
CA LEU A 191 -12.41 -10.35 -7.53
C LEU A 191 -12.41 -10.50 -6.01
N PRO A 192 -12.85 -9.49 -5.24
CA PRO A 192 -12.98 -9.64 -3.81
C PRO A 192 -13.98 -10.77 -3.56
N MET A 193 -13.61 -11.75 -2.72
CA MET A 193 -14.57 -12.72 -2.21
C MET A 193 -15.55 -11.99 -1.31
N VAL A 194 -16.62 -11.45 -1.90
CA VAL A 194 -17.81 -11.10 -1.12
C VAL A 194 -18.41 -12.43 -0.72
N ALA A 195 -18.36 -12.74 0.58
CA ALA A 195 -19.04 -13.90 1.13
C ALA A 195 -20.51 -13.82 0.70
N GLY A 196 -20.90 -14.73 -0.20
CA GLY A 196 -22.30 -14.90 -0.58
C GLY A 196 -23.07 -15.33 0.65
N GLY A 197 -23.91 -14.45 1.17
CA GLY A 197 -25.00 -14.85 2.05
C GLY A 197 -26.04 -15.58 1.21
N GLU A 198 -26.37 -16.81 1.62
CA GLU A 198 -27.64 -17.45 1.28
C GLU A 198 -28.84 -16.70 1.89
#